data_AF-A0A9D9WMY5-F1
#
_entry.id   AF-A0A9D9WMY5-F1
#
_cell.length_a   1.000
_cell.length_b   1.000
_cell.length_c   1.000
_cell.angle_alpha   90.00
_cell.angle_beta   90.00
_cell.angle_gamma   90.00
#
_symmetry.space_group_name_H-M   'P 1'
#
loop_
_entity.id
_entity.type
_entity.pdbx_description
1 polymer ?
#
loop_
_entity_poly.entity_id
_entity_poly.type
_entity_poly.pdbx_seq_one_letter_code
_entity_poly.pdbx_strand_id
1 'polypeptide(L)' 'TWSKLPYEFLETVSNKIINKVNGINRVVYDISSKPPATIEWE' A
#
# COMPACT_ATOMS: atom_id res chain seq x y z
N THR A 1 -7.79 12.20 -5.04
CA THR A 1 -8.41 10.96 -4.52
C THR A 1 -7.38 9.85 -4.57
N TRP A 2 -7.45 8.87 -3.67
CA TRP A 2 -6.60 7.67 -3.75
C TRP A 2 -7.18 6.64 -4.75
N SER A 3 -6.36 5.67 -5.17
CA SER A 3 -6.75 4.67 -6.17
C SER A 3 -7.44 3.46 -5.53
N LYS A 4 -8.69 3.20 -5.87
CA LYS A 4 -9.45 2.06 -5.33
C LYS A 4 -9.04 0.75 -6.00
N LEU A 5 -7.91 0.20 -5.57
CA LEU A 5 -7.41 -1.08 -6.05
C LEU A 5 -8.27 -2.24 -5.51
N PRO A 6 -8.49 -3.33 -6.28
CA PRO A 6 -9.20 -4.52 -5.80
C PRO A 6 -8.52 -5.13 -4.57
N TYR A 7 -9.31 -5.64 -3.63
CA TYR A 7 -8.78 -6.25 -2.42
C TYR A 7 -7.90 -7.48 -2.69
N GLU A 8 -8.26 -8.30 -3.68
CA GLU A 8 -7.47 -9.46 -4.10
C GLU A 8 -6.08 -9.07 -4.64
N PHE A 9 -6.01 -7.91 -5.31
CA PHE A 9 -4.72 -7.36 -5.76
C PHE A 9 -3.86 -6.95 -4.57
N LEU A 10 -4.44 -6.25 -3.58
CA LEU A 10 -3.73 -5.83 -2.37
C LEU A 10 -3.23 -7.03 -1.56
N GLU A 11 -4.04 -8.09 -1.44
CA GLU A 11 -3.65 -9.36 -0.80
C GLU A 11 -2.49 -10.04 -1.53
N THR A 12 -2.56 -10.12 -2.86
CA THR A 12 -1.49 -10.74 -3.66
C THR A 12 -0.17 -9.98 -3.50
N VAL A 13 -0.22 -8.64 -3.49
CA VAL A 13 0.97 -7.80 -3.36
C VAL A 13 1.56 -7.87 -1.95
N SER A 14 0.73 -7.77 -0.91
CA SER A 14 1.20 -7.84 0.49
C SER A 14 1.88 -9.18 0.78
N ASN A 15 1.28 -10.29 0.35
CA ASN A 15 1.85 -11.63 0.49
C ASN A 15 3.18 -11.78 -0.26
N LYS A 16 3.29 -11.22 -1.47
CA LYS A 16 4.55 -11.27 -2.24
C LYS A 16 5.66 -10.49 -1.56
N ILE A 17 5.38 -9.31 -1.00
CA ILE A 17 6.39 -8.47 -0.35
C ILE A 17 6.89 -9.15 0.92
N ILE A 18 5.99 -9.56 1.82
CA ILE A 18 6.36 -10.16 3.12
C ILE A 18 7.20 -11.44 2.92
N ASN A 19 6.85 -12.26 1.92
CA ASN A 19 7.56 -13.53 1.71
C ASN A 19 8.88 -13.39 0.93
N LYS A 20 9.08 -12.30 0.16
CA LYS A 20 10.28 -12.14 -0.68
C LYS A 20 11.28 -11.13 -0.15
N VAL A 21 10.87 -10.20 0.71
CA VAL A 21 11.73 -9.12 1.21
C VAL A 21 12.06 -9.40 2.68
N ASN A 22 13.26 -9.92 2.93
CA ASN A 22 13.71 -10.18 4.29
C ASN A 22 13.76 -8.89 5.12
N GLY A 23 13.31 -8.97 6.36
CA GLY A 23 13.23 -7.82 7.28
C GLY A 23 11.95 -6.98 7.16
N ILE A 24 11.05 -7.27 6.20
CA ILE A 24 9.74 -6.62 6.10
C ILE A 24 8.65 -7.57 6.57
N ASN A 25 7.88 -7.15 7.58
CA ASN A 25 6.78 -7.94 8.16
C ASN A 25 5.40 -7.26 8.04
N ARG A 26 5.34 -6.05 7.48
CA ARG A 26 4.11 -5.26 7.38
C ARG A 26 4.13 -4.39 6.12
N VAL A 27 3.00 -4.36 5.44
CA VAL A 27 2.75 -3.51 4.27
C VAL A 27 1.44 -2.77 4.50
N VAL A 28 1.42 -1.48 4.19
CA VAL A 28 0.22 -0.63 4.30
C VAL A 28 -0.07 0.04 2.96
N TYR A 29 -1.35 0.31 2.68
CA TYR A 29 -1.77 1.07 1.51
C TYR A 29 -2.36 2.41 1.95
N ASP A 30 -1.84 3.50 1.39
CA ASP A 30 -2.30 4.84 1.72
C ASP A 30 -3.65 5.14 1.04
N ILE A 31 -4.64 5.50 1.87
CA ILE A 31 -6.01 5.82 1.46
C ILE A 31 -6.32 7.31 1.65
N SER A 32 -5.30 8.14 1.80
CA SER A 32 -5.44 9.58 1.98
C SER A 32 -5.70 10.25 0.64
N SER A 33 -6.77 11.06 0.58
CA SER A 33 -7.04 11.86 -0.63
C SER A 33 -6.34 13.20 -0.55
N LYS A 34 -5.78 13.64 -1.67
CA LYS A 34 -5.51 15.05 -1.92
C LYS A 34 -6.80 15.78 -2.35
N PRO A 35 -7.18 16.90 -1.72
CA PRO A 35 -6.76 17.45 -0.40
C PRO A 35 -7.42 16.68 0.76
N PRO A 36 -6.83 16.61 1.98
CA PRO A 36 -5.77 17.46 2.55
C PRO A 36 -4.33 16.91 2.49
N ALA A 37 -4.10 15.72 1.95
CA ALA A 37 -2.77 15.09 1.91
C ALA A 37 -1.93 15.49 0.68
N THR A 38 -0.60 15.29 0.76
CA THR A 38 0.34 15.30 -0.37
C THR A 38 0.51 13.91 -0.97
N ILE A 39 1.04 13.80 -2.19
CA ILE A 39 1.26 12.50 -2.86
C ILE A 39 2.51 11.80 -2.30
N GLU A 40 3.59 12.55 -2.11
CA GLU A 40 4.78 12.07 -1.42
C GLU A 40 4.59 12.15 0.10
N TRP A 41 5.27 11.26 0.81
CA TRP A 41 5.23 11.17 2.28
C TRP A 41 6.18 12.15 2.99
N GLU A 42 7.06 12.85 2.25
CA GLU A 42 7.98 13.89 2.74
C GLU A 42 7.98 15.12 1.82
#